data_AF-A0A7Y2ENQ5-F1
#
_entry.id   AF-A0A7Y2ENQ5-F1
#
_cell.length_a   1.000
_cell.length_b   1.000
_cell.length_c   1.000
_cell.angle_alpha   90.00
_cell.angle_beta   90.00
_cell.angle_gamma   90.00
#
_symmetry.space_group_name_H-M   'P 1'
#
loop_
_entity.id
_entity.type
_entity.pdbx_description
1 polymer ?
#
loop_
_entity_poly.entity_id
_entity_poly.type
_entity_poly.pdbx_seq_one_letter_code
_entity_poly.pdbx_strand_id
1 'polypeptide(L)'
;MRGQRSINSGFTLIEVMIVVVIVAALALVAYPAYQNSIAKANRAEAQSYLMQLAQRQQQFFNDARVYADSSVALNVEEPERVATNYVVSFELSTNMPPAFLITA
;
A
#
# COMPACT_ATOMS: atom_id res chain seq x y z
N MET A 1 19.56 21.34 -62.10
CA MET A 1 19.08 21.48 -60.70
C MET A 1 17.98 20.44 -60.48
N ARG A 2 18.26 19.33 -59.79
CA ARG A 2 17.25 18.28 -59.50
C ARG A 2 16.59 18.61 -58.16
N GLY A 3 15.30 18.94 -58.19
CA GLY A 3 14.51 19.19 -56.98
C GLY A 3 14.34 17.90 -56.18
N GLN A 4 14.92 17.87 -54.98
CA GLN A 4 14.71 16.81 -54.01
C GLN A 4 13.22 16.83 -53.60
N ARG A 5 12.45 15.79 -53.97
CA ARG A 5 11.07 15.64 -53.48
C ARG A 5 11.13 15.33 -51.99
N SER A 6 10.66 16.27 -51.17
CA SER A 6 10.35 16.01 -49.76
C SER A 6 9.19 15.02 -49.69
N ILE A 7 9.42 13.83 -49.13
CA ILE A 7 8.39 12.85 -48.86
C ILE A 7 7.73 13.27 -47.54
N ASN A 8 6.58 13.94 -47.61
CA ASN A 8 5.75 14.14 -46.42
C ASN A 8 5.08 12.80 -46.08
N SER A 9 5.66 12.04 -45.16
CA SER A 9 5.08 10.81 -44.62
C SER A 9 4.05 11.14 -43.53
N GLY A 10 2.78 10.89 -43.81
CA GLY A 10 1.69 10.96 -42.84
C GLY A 10 1.45 9.61 -42.16
N PHE A 11 0.96 9.64 -40.92
CA PHE A 11 0.54 8.44 -40.18
C PHE A 11 -0.77 7.89 -40.74
N THR A 12 -0.90 6.57 -40.82
CA THR A 12 -2.14 5.95 -41.31
C THR A 12 -3.09 5.63 -40.17
N LEU A 13 -4.41 5.65 -40.43
CA LEU A 13 -5.41 5.25 -39.44
C LEU A 13 -5.24 3.81 -38.98
N ILE A 14 -4.82 2.92 -39.89
CA ILE A 14 -4.60 1.51 -39.57
C ILE A 14 -3.41 1.32 -38.63
N GLU A 15 -2.36 2.14 -38.75
CA GLU A 15 -1.20 2.11 -37.85
C GLU A 15 -1.60 2.49 -36.42
N VAL A 16 -2.44 3.54 -36.26
CA VAL A 16 -2.98 3.92 -34.95
C VAL A 16 -3.88 2.81 -34.38
N MET A 17 -4.74 2.19 -35.20
CA MET A 17 -5.62 1.10 -34.74
C MET A 17 -4.81 -0.06 -34.15
N ILE A 18 -3.72 -0.47 -34.81
CA ILE A 18 -2.86 -1.55 -34.33
C ILE A 18 -2.18 -1.16 -33.02
N VAL A 19 -1.66 0.07 -32.92
CA VAL A 19 -1.02 0.57 -31.68
C VAL A 19 -2.00 0.55 -30.51
N VAL A 20 -3.24 1.01 -30.71
CA VAL A 20 -4.27 1.01 -29.66
C VAL A 20 -4.60 -0.40 -29.21
N VAL A 21 -4.70 -1.36 -30.14
CA VAL A 21 -4.95 -2.77 -29.81
C VAL A 21 -3.82 -3.35 -28.96
N ILE A 22 -2.56 -3.05 -29.30
CA ILE A 22 -1.40 -3.51 -28.52
C ILE A 22 -1.42 -2.89 -27.12
N VAL A 23 -1.65 -1.57 -27.01
CA VAL A 23 -1.72 -0.88 -25.71
C VAL A 23 -2.86 -1.44 -24.85
N ALA A 24 -4.02 -1.71 -25.45
CA ALA A 24 -5.15 -2.31 -24.74
C ALA A 24 -4.80 -3.70 -24.20
N ALA A 25 -4.14 -4.55 -25.00
CA ALA A 25 -3.70 -5.86 -24.56
C ALA A 25 -2.69 -5.80 -23.40
N LEU A 26 -1.72 -4.87 -23.46
CA LEU A 26 -0.77 -4.66 -22.38
C LEU A 26 -1.44 -4.13 -21.11
N ALA A 27 -2.37 -3.18 -21.25
CA ALA A 27 -3.08 -2.58 -20.12
C ALA A 27 -3.90 -3.63 -19.33
N LEU A 28 -4.48 -4.62 -20.01
CA LEU A 28 -5.23 -5.70 -19.35
C LEU A 28 -4.40 -6.50 -18.35
N VAL A 29 -3.10 -6.65 -18.58
CA VAL A 29 -2.19 -7.37 -17.68
C VAL A 29 -1.48 -6.41 -16.72
N ALA A 30 -1.00 -5.28 -17.23
CA ALA A 30 -0.20 -4.33 -16.48
C ALA A 30 -1.01 -3.63 -15.37
N TYR A 31 -2.26 -3.26 -15.66
CA TYR A 31 -3.10 -2.53 -14.70
C TYR A 31 -3.40 -3.33 -13.42
N PRO A 32 -3.95 -4.55 -13.46
CA PRO A 32 -4.19 -5.33 -12.24
C PRO A 32 -2.87 -5.70 -11.54
N ALA A 33 -1.79 -5.97 -12.27
CA ALA A 33 -0.49 -6.26 -11.68
C ALA A 33 0.06 -5.07 -10.87
N TYR A 34 -0.10 -3.86 -11.38
CA TYR A 34 0.28 -2.64 -10.68
C TYR A 34 -0.57 -2.43 -9.41
N GLN A 35 -1.89 -2.59 -9.51
CA GLN A 35 -2.78 -2.48 -8.35
C GLN A 35 -2.41 -3.49 -7.25
N ASN A 36 -2.11 -4.74 -7.61
CA ASN A 36 -1.65 -5.75 -6.68
C ASN A 36 -0.32 -5.39 -6.00
N SER A 37 0.59 -4.74 -6.74
CA SER A 37 1.87 -4.29 -6.19
C SER A 37 1.69 -3.19 -5.15
N ILE A 38 0.80 -2.22 -5.40
CA ILE A 38 0.47 -1.17 -4.44
C ILE A 38 -0.23 -1.76 -3.20
N ALA A 39 -1.20 -2.65 -3.39
CA ALA A 39 -1.88 -3.32 -2.28
C ALA A 39 -0.90 -4.12 -1.40
N LYS A 40 0.07 -4.81 -2.03
CA LYS A 40 1.14 -5.52 -1.30
C LYS A 40 2.03 -4.55 -0.51
N ALA A 41 2.37 -3.41 -1.09
CA ALA A 41 3.16 -2.39 -0.40
C ALA A 41 2.41 -1.81 0.82
N ASN A 42 1.12 -1.48 0.66
CA ASN A 42 0.28 -0.99 1.75
C ASN A 42 0.18 -2.02 2.89
N ARG A 43 0.00 -3.31 2.55
CA ARG A 43 -0.02 -4.40 3.55
C ARG A 43 1.32 -4.56 4.28
N ALA A 44 2.43 -4.46 3.57
CA ALA A 44 3.76 -4.57 4.18
C ALA A 44 4.02 -3.43 5.18
N GLU A 45 3.56 -2.22 4.86
CA GLU A 45 3.66 -1.07 5.75
C GLU A 45 2.76 -1.23 6.99
N ALA A 46 1.50 -1.65 6.81
CA ALA A 46 0.61 -1.96 7.92
C ALA A 46 1.19 -3.08 8.83
N GLN A 47 1.76 -4.13 8.25
CA GLN A 47 2.43 -5.18 9.01
C GLN A 47 3.63 -4.65 9.82
N SER A 48 4.47 -3.81 9.21
CA SER A 48 5.58 -3.17 9.92
C SER A 48 5.07 -2.29 11.08
N TYR A 49 4.01 -1.54 10.87
CA TYR A 49 3.38 -0.71 11.89
C TYR A 49 2.83 -1.54 13.06
N LEU A 50 2.07 -2.60 12.76
CA LEU A 50 1.54 -3.51 13.78
C LEU A 50 2.66 -4.20 14.59
N MET A 51 3.77 -4.57 13.94
CA MET A 51 4.93 -5.11 14.64
C MET A 51 5.57 -4.10 15.58
N GLN A 52 5.68 -2.83 15.17
CA GLN A 52 6.18 -1.75 16.03
C GLN A 52 5.27 -1.53 17.24
N LEU A 53 3.94 -1.52 17.03
CA LEU A 53 2.97 -1.44 18.12
C LEU A 53 3.11 -2.62 19.09
N ALA A 54 3.25 -3.85 18.60
CA ALA A 54 3.44 -5.03 19.44
C ALA A 54 4.73 -4.96 20.28
N GLN A 55 5.83 -4.47 19.71
CA GLN A 55 7.08 -4.25 20.45
C GLN A 55 6.90 -3.20 21.56
N ARG A 56 6.19 -2.11 21.26
CA ARG A 56 5.91 -1.05 22.24
C ARG A 56 4.93 -1.51 23.32
N GLN A 57 3.96 -2.36 22.98
CA GLN A 57 3.09 -3.00 23.97
C GLN A 57 3.89 -3.82 24.99
N GLN A 58 4.90 -4.57 24.52
CA GLN A 58 5.76 -5.32 25.43
C GLN A 58 6.57 -4.42 26.35
N GLN A 59 7.10 -3.31 25.82
CA GLN A 59 7.81 -2.32 26.63
C GLN A 59 6.88 -1.68 27.66
N PHE A 60 5.71 -1.21 27.22
CA PHE A 60 4.72 -0.59 28.09
C PHE A 60 4.24 -1.53 29.21
N PHE A 61 4.08 -2.83 28.89
CA PHE A 61 3.75 -3.84 29.89
C PHE A 61 4.87 -4.07 30.92
N ASN A 62 6.14 -4.00 30.51
CA ASN A 62 7.26 -4.11 31.43
C ASN A 62 7.29 -2.93 32.42
N ASP A 63 6.89 -1.74 31.98
CA ASP A 63 6.93 -0.51 32.77
C ASP A 63 5.67 -0.35 33.67
N ALA A 64 4.48 -0.56 33.11
CA ALA A 64 3.20 -0.28 33.75
C ALA A 64 2.40 -1.52 34.17
N ARG A 65 2.87 -2.73 33.83
CA ARG A 65 2.19 -4.03 34.08
C ARG A 65 0.79 -4.14 33.49
N VAL A 66 0.49 -3.31 32.48
CA VAL A 66 -0.77 -3.30 31.73
C VAL A 66 -0.46 -3.02 30.25
N TYR A 67 -1.33 -3.41 29.34
CA TYR A 67 -1.23 -3.06 27.92
C TYR A 67 -1.94 -1.74 27.63
N ALA A 68 -1.47 -1.02 26.61
CA ALA A 68 -2.07 0.22 26.17
C ALA A 68 -3.31 -0.03 25.30
N ASP A 69 -4.30 0.86 25.41
CA ASP A 69 -5.55 0.85 24.63
C ASP A 69 -5.46 1.68 23.34
N SER A 70 -4.33 2.34 23.08
CA SER A 70 -4.15 3.27 21.97
C SER A 70 -2.69 3.40 21.54
N SER A 71 -2.48 3.77 20.26
CA SER A 71 -1.16 4.08 19.70
C SER A 71 -0.52 5.33 20.33
N VAL A 72 -1.34 6.28 20.78
CA VAL A 72 -0.91 7.49 21.49
C VAL A 72 -0.22 7.14 22.80
N ALA A 73 -0.79 6.22 23.59
CA ALA A 73 -0.18 5.75 24.83
C ALA A 73 1.14 5.01 24.60
N LEU A 74 1.31 4.38 23.43
CA LEU A 74 2.55 3.72 23.01
C LEU A 74 3.60 4.67 22.40
N ASN A 75 3.25 5.95 22.23
CA ASN A 75 4.05 6.97 21.55
C ASN A 75 4.52 6.50 20.16
N VAL A 76 3.61 5.89 19.39
CA VAL A 76 3.86 5.45 18.01
C VAL A 76 2.93 6.23 17.10
N GLU A 77 3.52 7.02 16.21
CA GLU A 77 2.78 7.77 15.20
C GLU A 77 2.36 6.85 14.05
N GLU A 78 1.11 6.99 13.62
CA GLU A 78 0.56 6.19 12.53
C GLU A 78 1.04 6.73 11.17
N PRO A 79 1.65 5.89 10.31
CA PRO A 79 2.03 6.32 8.97
C PRO A 79 0.79 6.71 8.14
N GLU A 80 0.88 7.78 7.35
CA GLU A 80 -0.23 8.31 6.53
C GLU A 80 -0.85 7.25 5.61
N ARG A 81 -0.02 6.37 5.05
CA ARG A 81 -0.48 5.29 4.16
C ARG A 81 -1.26 4.21 4.91
N VAL A 82 -0.95 3.97 6.17
CA VAL A 82 -1.73 3.05 7.02
C VAL A 82 -3.07 3.72 7.34
N ALA A 83 -3.04 4.96 7.83
CA ALA A 83 -4.23 5.73 8.17
C ALA A 83 -5.23 5.90 7.00
N THR A 84 -4.72 5.98 5.77
CA THR A 84 -5.57 6.12 4.57
C THR A 84 -6.21 4.81 4.12
N ASN A 85 -5.53 3.66 4.33
CA ASN A 85 -5.94 2.38 3.73
C ASN A 85 -6.49 1.37 4.75
N TYR A 86 -6.31 1.60 6.05
CA TYR A 86 -6.59 0.66 7.14
C TYR A 86 -7.22 1.37 8.34
N VAL A 87 -7.90 0.62 9.20
CA VAL A 87 -8.46 1.13 10.45
C VAL A 87 -7.87 0.31 11.59
N VAL A 88 -6.94 0.92 12.32
CA VAL A 88 -6.25 0.23 13.41
C VAL A 88 -7.13 0.20 14.65
N SER A 89 -7.46 -0.99 15.14
CA SER A 89 -8.27 -1.21 16.34
C SER A 89 -7.48 -1.93 17.43
N PHE A 90 -7.79 -1.60 18.68
CA PHE A 90 -7.18 -2.15 19.89
C PHE A 90 -8.26 -2.82 20.74
N GLU A 91 -8.08 -4.10 21.03
CA GLU A 91 -8.93 -4.83 21.96
C GLU A 91 -8.07 -5.36 23.11
N LEU A 92 -8.51 -5.10 24.34
CA LEU A 92 -7.84 -5.53 25.56
C LEU A 92 -8.66 -6.61 26.25
N SER A 93 -8.04 -7.75 26.58
CA SER A 93 -8.67 -8.77 27.40
C SER A 93 -8.29 -8.56 28.86
N THR A 94 -9.29 -8.53 29.75
CA THR A 94 -9.08 -8.43 31.20
C THR A 94 -8.88 -9.79 31.87
N ASN A 95 -8.82 -10.87 31.08
CA ASN A 95 -8.55 -12.22 31.58
C ASN A 95 -7.11 -12.33 32.06
N MET A 96 -6.84 -13.20 33.04
CA MET A 96 -5.47 -13.50 33.47
C MET A 96 -4.94 -14.73 32.71
N PRO A 97 -3.76 -14.66 32.07
CA PRO A 97 -2.88 -13.50 31.90
C PRO A 97 -3.46 -12.46 30.92
N PRO A 98 -3.20 -11.15 31.14
CA PRO A 98 -3.69 -10.10 30.27
C PRO A 98 -3.18 -10.31 28.85
N ALA A 99 -4.02 -9.98 27.87
CA ALA A 99 -3.70 -10.09 26.45
C ALA A 99 -4.27 -8.90 25.69
N PHE A 100 -3.71 -8.65 24.51
CA PHE A 100 -4.13 -7.61 23.59
C PHE A 100 -4.30 -8.18 22.20
N LEU A 101 -5.17 -7.56 21.41
CA LEU A 101 -5.33 -7.82 19.98
C LEU A 101 -5.30 -6.48 19.25
N ILE A 102 -4.44 -6.37 18.24
CA ILE A 102 -4.35 -5.20 17.36
C ILE A 102 -4.60 -5.68 15.94
N THR A 103 -5.53 -5.03 15.25
CA THR A 103 -5.85 -5.31 13.84
C THR A 103 -5.88 -4.03 13.04
N ALA A 104 -5.63 -4.11 11.74
CA ALA A 104 -5.58 -2.99 10.79
C ALA A 104 -6.45 -3.28 9.57
#